data_AF-A0A6A5REH7-F1
#
_entry.id   AF-A0A6A5REH7-F1
#
_cell.length_a   1.000
_cell.length_b   1.000
_cell.length_c   1.000
_cell.angle_alpha   90.00
_cell.angle_beta   90.00
_cell.angle_gamma   90.00
#
_symmetry.space_group_name_H-M   'P 1'
#
loop_
_entity.id
_entity.type
_entity.pdbx_description
1 polymer ?
#
loop_
_entity_poly.entity_id
_entity_poly.type
_entity_poly.pdbx_seq_one_letter_code
_entity_poly.pdbx_strand_id
1 'polypeptide(L)'
;MELVWDSQANNSGSSENNTANSHRWPRQLTLSNSDNVFCFLKGFSVIVCKQHCIAVVSLDAHLRKYHAASAVLRRKILERFT
;
A
#
# COMPACT_ATOMS: atom_id res chain seq x y z
N MET A 1 -21.27 -5.31 -5.15
CA MET A 1 -20.27 -4.61 -6.00
C MET A 1 -18.93 -4.78 -5.32
N GLU A 2 -18.13 -5.74 -5.79
CA GLU A 2 -16.77 -5.96 -5.30
C GLU A 2 -15.84 -5.09 -6.14
N LEU A 3 -15.14 -4.16 -5.50
CA LEU A 3 -14.13 -3.32 -6.16
C LEU A 3 -12.86 -4.17 -6.30
N VAL A 4 -12.79 -4.95 -7.38
CA VAL A 4 -11.57 -5.67 -7.78
C VAL A 4 -10.58 -4.63 -8.30
N TRP A 5 -9.40 -4.55 -7.67
CA TRP A 5 -8.32 -3.68 -8.10
C TRP A 5 -7.42 -4.44 -9.07
N ASP A 6 -7.65 -4.26 -10.37
CA ASP A 6 -6.71 -4.72 -11.40
C ASP A 6 -5.44 -3.85 -11.34
N SER A 7 -4.38 -4.39 -10.73
CA SER A 7 -3.05 -3.79 -10.77
C SER A 7 -2.40 -4.17 -12.10
N GLN A 8 -2.52 -3.31 -13.10
CA GLN A 8 -1.90 -3.52 -14.40
C GLN A 8 -0.36 -3.43 -14.29
N ALA A 9 0.29 -4.60 -14.26
CA ALA A 9 1.73 -4.72 -14.38
C ALA A 9 2.14 -4.47 -15.83
N ASN A 10 2.88 -3.40 -16.07
CA ASN A 10 3.53 -3.12 -17.35
C ASN A 10 4.87 -3.87 -17.44
N ASN A 11 4.85 -5.17 -17.76
CA ASN A 11 6.08 -5.85 -18.18
C ASN A 11 5.80 -6.72 -19.40
N SER A 12 6.33 -6.28 -20.54
CA SER A 12 6.45 -7.05 -21.76
C SER A 12 7.33 -8.28 -21.51
N GLY A 13 6.77 -9.48 -21.68
CA GLY A 13 7.54 -10.73 -21.64
C GLY A 13 6.67 -11.94 -21.29
N SER A 14 6.35 -12.74 -22.31
CA SER A 14 5.63 -14.01 -22.21
C SER A 14 6.15 -14.93 -21.10
N SER A 15 5.25 -15.49 -20.29
CA SER A 15 5.03 -16.93 -20.18
C SER A 15 3.91 -17.19 -19.18
N GLU A 16 3.04 -18.12 -19.54
CA GLU A 16 1.89 -18.58 -18.77
C GLU A 16 2.34 -19.40 -17.55
N ASN A 17 1.85 -19.04 -16.36
CA ASN A 17 1.81 -19.95 -15.21
C ASN A 17 0.77 -19.48 -14.19
N ASN A 18 -0.34 -20.22 -14.15
CA ASN A 18 -1.35 -20.21 -13.11
C ASN A 18 -0.69 -20.30 -11.73
N THR A 19 -0.67 -19.20 -11.00
CA THR A 19 -0.39 -19.21 -9.56
C THR A 19 -1.30 -18.19 -8.91
N ALA A 20 -2.23 -18.66 -8.08
CA ALA A 20 -3.02 -17.81 -7.21
C ALA A 20 -2.09 -16.81 -6.53
N ASN A 21 -2.24 -15.53 -6.89
CA ASN A 21 -1.32 -14.48 -6.48
C ASN A 21 -1.60 -14.17 -5.00
N SER A 22 -1.02 -14.98 -4.11
CA SER A 22 -0.84 -14.60 -2.72
C SER A 22 0.07 -13.38 -2.73
N HIS A 23 -0.49 -12.19 -2.89
CA HIS A 23 0.24 -10.93 -2.76
C HIS A 23 0.85 -10.89 -1.36
N ARG A 24 2.11 -11.29 -1.28
CA ARG A 24 2.83 -11.38 -0.02
C ARG A 24 3.18 -9.95 0.37
N TRP A 25 2.40 -9.37 1.28
CA TRP A 25 2.67 -8.04 1.79
C TRP A 25 4.09 -7.95 2.34
N PRO A 26 4.79 -6.81 2.14
CA PRO A 26 6.11 -6.63 2.70
C PRO A 26 6.02 -6.72 4.22
N ARG A 27 6.85 -7.60 4.82
CA ARG A 27 6.90 -7.76 6.30
C ARG A 27 7.36 -6.47 6.99
N GLN A 28 8.16 -5.66 6.29
CA GLN A 28 8.69 -4.40 6.79
C GLN A 28 8.39 -3.28 5.80
N LEU A 29 7.76 -2.22 6.30
CA LEU A 29 7.49 -1.03 5.54
C LEU A 29 8.78 -0.23 5.32
N THR A 30 9.01 0.18 4.09
CA THR A 30 10.09 1.08 3.68
C THR A 30 9.50 2.18 2.80
N LEU A 31 10.27 3.24 2.54
CA LEU A 31 9.79 4.29 1.65
C LEU A 31 9.54 3.76 0.22
N SER A 32 10.42 2.88 -0.26
CA SER A 32 10.37 2.34 -1.63
C SER A 32 9.22 1.37 -1.87
N ASN A 33 8.68 0.75 -0.81
CA ASN A 33 7.54 -0.17 -0.92
C ASN A 33 6.22 0.43 -0.41
N SER A 34 6.22 1.72 -0.05
CA SER A 34 5.04 2.37 0.53
C SER A 34 3.83 2.40 -0.40
N ASP A 35 4.01 2.55 -1.71
CA ASP A 35 2.92 2.50 -2.71
C ASP A 35 2.31 1.08 -2.88
N ASN A 36 3.09 0.05 -2.53
CA ASN A 36 2.59 -1.31 -2.47
C ASN A 36 1.69 -1.51 -1.25
N VAL A 37 1.92 -0.78 -0.15
CA VAL A 37 1.16 -0.94 1.09
C VAL A 37 -0.01 0.04 1.18
N PHE A 38 0.15 1.24 0.64
CA PHE A 38 -0.83 2.31 0.70
C PHE A 38 -1.33 2.70 -0.69
N CYS A 39 -2.57 3.18 -0.75
CA CYS A 39 -3.08 3.83 -1.95
C CYS A 39 -3.96 5.00 -1.57
N PHE A 40 -3.83 6.09 -2.33
CA PHE A 40 -4.71 7.22 -2.22
C PHE A 40 -5.86 7.10 -3.22
N LEU A 41 -7.08 6.97 -2.69
CA LEU A 41 -8.31 6.97 -3.46
C LEU A 41 -8.74 8.41 -3.74
N LYS A 42 -8.23 8.99 -4.84
CA LYS A 42 -8.46 10.40 -5.22
C LYS A 42 -9.94 10.80 -5.26
N GLY A 43 -10.83 9.92 -5.72
CA GLY A 43 -12.27 10.21 -5.79
C GLY A 43 -12.95 10.38 -4.43
N PHE A 44 -12.34 9.85 -3.36
CA PHE A 44 -12.86 9.92 -1.99
C PHE A 44 -11.95 10.71 -1.06
N SER A 45 -10.79 11.17 -1.53
CA SER A 45 -9.73 11.79 -0.73
C SER A 45 -9.32 10.98 0.50
N VAL A 46 -9.28 9.64 0.36
CA VAL A 46 -8.97 8.71 1.45
C VAL A 46 -7.71 7.91 1.13
N ILE A 47 -6.85 7.75 2.14
CA ILE A 47 -5.73 6.80 2.08
C ILE A 47 -6.22 5.44 2.58
N VAL A 48 -5.91 4.38 1.85
CA VAL A 48 -6.21 2.99 2.22
C VAL A 48 -4.92 2.25 2.48
N CYS A 49 -4.86 1.52 3.60
CA CYS A 49 -3.81 0.52 3.82
C CYS A 49 -4.29 -0.80 3.21
N LYS A 50 -3.66 -1.23 2.12
CA LYS A 50 -3.99 -2.47 1.42
C LYS A 50 -3.69 -3.71 2.27
N GLN A 51 -2.65 -3.64 3.11
CA GLN A 51 -2.27 -4.75 4.00
C GLN A 51 -3.31 -5.02 5.08
N HIS A 52 -3.95 -3.98 5.60
CA HIS A 52 -4.95 -4.09 6.67
C HIS A 52 -6.39 -3.99 6.16
N CYS A 53 -6.58 -3.76 4.86
CA CYS A 53 -7.88 -3.55 4.23
C CYS A 53 -8.74 -2.49 4.94
N ILE A 54 -8.12 -1.39 5.39
CA ILE A 54 -8.83 -0.29 6.08
C ILE A 54 -8.51 1.08 5.48
N ALA A 55 -9.51 1.95 5.53
CA ALA A 55 -9.31 3.39 5.36
C ALA A 55 -8.53 3.97 6.54
N VAL A 56 -7.57 4.83 6.23
CA VAL A 56 -6.63 5.42 7.19
C VAL A 56 -7.04 6.87 7.45
N VAL A 57 -7.57 7.12 8.65
CA VAL A 57 -7.95 8.47 9.09
C VAL A 57 -6.72 9.30 9.47
N SER A 58 -5.76 8.69 10.17
CA SER A 58 -4.48 9.31 10.51
C SER A 58 -3.36 8.38 10.08
N LEU A 59 -2.63 8.77 9.04
CA LEU A 59 -1.53 7.98 8.50
C LEU A 59 -0.39 7.84 9.52
N ASP A 60 -0.06 8.90 10.27
CA ASP A 60 0.98 8.83 11.31
C ASP A 60 0.65 7.81 12.41
N ALA A 61 -0.59 7.85 12.93
CA ALA A 61 -1.04 6.94 13.97
C ALA A 61 -1.10 5.50 13.47
N HIS A 62 -1.55 5.29 12.23
CA HIS A 62 -1.59 3.97 11.60
C HIS A 62 -0.17 3.39 11.43
N LEU A 63 0.77 4.18 10.90
CA LEU A 63 2.17 3.78 10.72
C LEU A 63 2.85 3.41 12.04
N ARG A 64 2.55 4.17 13.11
CA ARG A 64 3.09 3.89 14.45
C ARG A 64 2.53 2.61 15.04
N LYS A 65 1.22 2.40 14.91
CA LYS A 65 0.51 1.27 15.54
C LYS A 65 0.75 -0.06 14.82
N TYR A 66 0.70 -0.07 13.48
CA TYR A 66 0.65 -1.31 12.71
C TYR A 66 1.94 -1.63 11.95
N HIS A 67 2.75 -0.63 11.62
CA HIS A 67 4.00 -0.83 10.86
C HIS A 67 5.26 -0.57 11.69
N ALA A 68 5.11 -0.21 12.97
CA ALA A 68 6.20 0.15 13.89
C ALA A 68 7.23 1.12 13.24
N ALA A 69 6.76 2.01 12.37
CA ALA A 69 7.64 2.86 11.57
C ALA A 69 8.37 3.90 12.44
N SER A 70 9.67 4.06 12.20
CA SER A 70 10.47 5.08 12.90
C SER A 70 9.96 6.50 12.60
N ALA A 71 10.25 7.47 13.48
CA ALA A 71 9.80 8.85 13.27
C ALA A 71 10.28 9.46 11.94
N VAL A 72 11.52 9.13 11.53
CA VAL A 72 12.08 9.57 10.24
C VAL A 72 11.32 8.96 9.07
N LEU A 73 11.02 7.66 9.13
CA LEU A 73 10.28 6.98 8.06
C LEU A 73 8.83 7.49 7.96
N ARG A 74 8.17 7.69 9.10
CA ARG A 74 6.80 8.22 9.14
C ARG A 74 6.70 9.57 8.44
N ARG A 75 7.64 10.49 8.72
CA ARG A 75 7.68 11.81 8.07
C ARG A 75 7.80 11.71 6.55
N LYS A 76 8.74 10.89 6.06
CA LYS A 76 8.95 10.69 4.61
C LYS A 76 7.74 10.07 3.92
N ILE A 77 7.03 9.18 4.61
CA ILE A 77 5.81 8.57 4.06
C ILE A 77 4.67 9.59 4.08
N LEU A 78 4.49 10.38 5.14
CA LEU A 78 3.49 11.44 5.19
C LEU A 78 3.68 12.41 4.02
N GLU A 79 4.89 12.95 3.83
CA GLU A 79 5.24 13.85 2.72
C GLU A 79 4.94 13.30 1.32
N ARG A 80 4.83 11.97 1.17
CA ARG A 80 4.51 11.31 -0.11
C ARG A 80 3.00 11.23 -0.37
N PHE A 81 2.19 11.18 0.69
CA PHE A 81 0.74 10.94 0.61
C PHE A 81 -0.12 12.14 1.03
N THR A 82 0.48 13.23 1.51
CA THR A 82 -0.16 14.54 1.77
C THR A 82 0.40 15.59 0.84
#